data_AF-A0A1D1YAN8-F1
#
_entry.id   AF-A0A1D1YAN8-F1
#
_cell.length_a   1.000
_cell.length_b   1.000
_cell.length_c   1.000
_cell.angle_alpha   90.00
_cell.angle_beta   90.00
_cell.angle_gamma   90.00
#
_symmetry.space_group_name_H-M   'P 1'
#
loop_
_entity.id
_entity.type
_entity.pdbx_description
1 polymer ?
#
loop_
_entity_poly.entity_id
_entity_poly.type
_entity_poly.pdbx_seq_one_letter_code
_entity_poly.pdbx_strand_id
1 'polypeptide(L)'
;AVSVSPTCRPVPPAMGTAEVPFHTTCAPHVLFVSFPGQGHLNPFLRFAKRIAAKGADVTFSTVEDTGHRIRESAKSAAAEGKFTPVGYGRVRFEFFSDGWEVGDPRRPDLQLYMPQLREVGSREVAALIRRQAELGRPIASVVNNPFIPWVMDVATGMGIPCG
;
A
#
# COMPACT_ATOMS: atom_id res chain seq x y z
N ALA A 1 14.49 -20.39 19.85
CA ALA A 1 13.91 -19.78 18.64
C ALA A 1 14.40 -18.34 18.58
N VAL A 2 15.22 -18.00 17.57
CA VAL A 2 15.78 -16.65 17.43
C VAL A 2 14.67 -15.75 16.91
N SER A 3 14.18 -14.86 17.77
CA SER A 3 13.24 -13.80 17.40
C SER A 3 13.93 -12.87 16.41
N VAL A 4 13.58 -12.96 15.13
CA VAL A 4 14.02 -12.01 14.12
C VAL A 4 13.25 -10.71 14.39
N SER A 5 13.86 -9.82 15.18
CA SER A 5 13.33 -8.47 15.37
C SER A 5 13.18 -7.77 14.01
N PRO A 6 12.09 -7.03 13.77
CA PRO A 6 11.93 -6.27 12.54
C PRO A 6 13.09 -5.26 12.48
N THR A 7 13.68 -5.14 11.29
CA THR A 7 14.87 -4.33 11.02
C THR A 7 14.54 -2.84 11.15
N CYS A 8 14.36 -2.36 12.38
CA CYS A 8 14.32 -0.93 12.69
C CYS A 8 15.66 -0.33 12.30
N ARG A 9 15.64 0.65 11.40
CA ARG A 9 16.84 1.40 11.06
C ARG A 9 17.13 2.41 12.18
N PRO A 10 18.40 2.63 12.54
CA PRO A 10 18.76 3.75 13.39
C PRO A 10 18.43 5.07 12.64
N VAL A 11 17.69 5.96 13.29
CA VAL A 11 17.48 7.34 12.82
C VAL A 11 18.69 8.17 13.30
N PRO A 12 19.40 8.89 12.41
CA PRO A 12 20.47 9.78 12.86
C PRO A 12 19.87 10.91 13.71
N PRO A 13 20.50 11.29 14.84
CA PRO A 13 20.01 12.37 15.68
C PRO A 13 20.02 13.69 14.91
N ALA A 14 18.95 14.48 15.05
CA ALA A 14 18.96 15.88 14.63
C ALA A 14 20.05 16.60 15.43
N MET A 15 20.98 17.29 14.75
CA MET A 15 22.01 18.07 15.42
C MET A 15 21.37 19.15 16.28
N GLY A 16 21.51 19.02 17.60
CA GLY A 16 21.26 20.10 18.55
C GLY A 16 20.26 19.73 19.64
N THR A 17 20.81 19.43 20.81
CA THR A 17 20.21 19.48 22.16
C THR A 17 19.39 18.27 22.66
N ALA A 18 19.85 17.79 23.83
CA ALA A 18 19.27 16.84 24.79
C ALA A 18 18.97 15.41 24.29
N GLU A 19 19.57 14.43 24.99
CA GLU A 19 19.33 12.99 24.81
C GLU A 19 17.86 12.63 25.05
N VAL A 20 17.09 12.56 23.96
CA VAL A 20 15.80 11.88 23.94
C VAL A 20 16.09 10.38 23.82
N PRO A 21 15.48 9.49 24.64
CA PRO A 21 15.71 8.05 24.52
C PRO A 21 15.48 7.60 23.08
N PHE A 22 16.43 6.84 22.52
CA PHE A 22 16.30 6.24 21.19
C PHE A 22 15.12 5.26 21.20
N HIS A 23 13.92 5.74 20.89
CA HIS A 23 12.88 4.86 20.40
C HIS A 23 13.30 4.44 18.99
N THR A 24 13.73 3.18 18.85
CA THR A 24 13.90 2.53 17.56
C THR A 24 12.52 2.30 16.95
N THR A 25 11.82 3.37 16.53
CA THR A 25 10.57 3.22 15.80
C THR A 25 10.90 2.70 14.41
N CYS A 26 10.46 1.48 14.10
CA CYS A 26 10.47 0.98 12.74
C CYS A 26 9.77 2.02 11.85
N ALA A 27 10.27 2.25 10.64
CA ALA A 27 9.59 3.09 9.68
C ALA A 27 8.11 2.65 9.59
N PRO A 28 7.14 3.55 9.74
CA PRO A 28 5.73 3.18 9.69
C PRO A 28 5.42 2.63 8.30
N HIS A 29 4.79 1.46 8.26
CA HIS A 29 4.41 0.80 7.02
C HIS A 29 2.97 1.19 6.65
N VAL A 30 2.80 1.98 5.60
CA VAL A 30 1.51 2.53 5.18
C VAL A 30 1.03 1.82 3.91
N LEU A 31 -0.20 1.32 3.93
CA LEU A 31 -0.85 0.73 2.77
C LEU A 31 -1.69 1.78 2.04
N PHE A 32 -1.42 2.01 0.77
CA PHE A 32 -2.24 2.83 -0.10
C PHE A 32 -3.10 1.93 -0.99
N VAL A 33 -4.41 2.11 -1.01
CA VAL A 33 -5.32 1.34 -1.89
C VAL A 33 -6.02 2.29 -2.86
N SER A 34 -5.75 2.12 -4.15
CA SER A 34 -6.27 2.97 -5.23
C SER A 34 -7.43 2.32 -5.97
N PHE A 35 -8.39 3.16 -6.39
CA PHE A 35 -9.35 2.80 -7.42
C PHE A 35 -8.64 2.74 -8.80
N PRO A 36 -8.97 1.79 -9.69
CA PRO A 36 -8.34 1.58 -11.01
C PRO A 36 -8.58 2.65 -12.08
N GLY A 37 -9.09 3.83 -11.73
CA GLY A 37 -9.27 4.94 -12.68
C GLY A 37 -7.94 5.63 -13.01
N GLN A 38 -7.59 5.75 -14.30
CA GLN A 38 -6.32 6.33 -14.77
C GLN A 38 -6.06 7.75 -14.24
N GLY A 39 -7.12 8.57 -14.08
CA GLY A 39 -7.03 9.92 -13.53
C GLY A 39 -6.70 9.98 -12.03
N HIS A 40 -6.89 8.88 -11.28
CA HIS A 40 -6.71 8.83 -9.83
C HIS A 40 -5.38 8.18 -9.42
N LEU A 41 -4.89 7.24 -10.23
CA LEU A 41 -3.70 6.46 -9.91
C LEU A 41 -2.45 7.35 -9.76
N ASN A 42 -2.23 8.26 -10.71
CA ASN A 42 -1.02 9.10 -10.74
C ASN A 42 -0.96 10.14 -9.60
N PRO A 43 -2.02 10.93 -9.34
CA PRO A 43 -2.05 11.82 -8.17
C PRO A 43 -1.89 11.05 -6.86
N PHE A 44 -2.55 9.91 -6.71
CA PHE A 44 -2.48 9.10 -5.50
C PHE A 44 -1.09 8.48 -5.30
N LEU A 45 -0.45 8.00 -6.38
CA LEU A 45 0.94 7.51 -6.34
C LEU A 45 1.93 8.63 -6.00
N ARG A 46 1.73 9.85 -6.51
CA ARG A 46 2.55 11.01 -6.12
C ARG A 46 2.39 11.34 -4.65
N PHE A 47 1.17 11.24 -4.12
CA PHE A 47 0.92 11.40 -2.69
C PHE A 47 1.63 10.31 -1.86
N ALA A 48 1.49 9.04 -2.25
CA ALA A 48 2.17 7.92 -1.63
C ALA A 48 3.71 8.08 -1.62
N LYS A 49 4.29 8.54 -2.73
CA LYS A 49 5.73 8.86 -2.83
C LYS A 49 6.15 10.00 -1.90
N ARG A 50 5.30 11.01 -1.69
CA ARG A 50 5.57 12.11 -0.74
C ARG A 50 5.54 11.61 0.72
N ILE A 51 4.69 10.66 1.05
CA ILE A 51 4.67 10.01 2.36
C ILE A 51 5.93 9.16 2.55
N ALA A 52 6.28 8.35 1.56
CA ALA A 52 7.53 7.58 1.59
C ALA A 52 8.76 8.48 1.74
N ALA A 53 8.81 9.60 1.01
CA ALA A 53 9.91 10.56 1.08
C ALA A 53 10.17 11.09 2.51
N LYS A 54 9.16 11.09 3.39
CA LYS A 54 9.25 11.50 4.80
C LYS A 54 9.71 10.38 5.76
N GLY A 55 10.04 9.19 5.26
CA GLY A 55 10.58 8.09 6.07
C GLY A 55 9.63 6.91 6.29
N ALA A 56 8.50 6.86 5.58
CA ALA A 56 7.59 5.71 5.65
C ALA A 56 7.99 4.61 4.66
N ASP A 57 7.71 3.36 5.03
CA ASP A 57 7.62 2.26 4.06
C ASP A 57 6.20 2.28 3.50
N VAL A 58 6.07 2.30 2.17
CA VAL A 58 4.78 2.41 1.50
C VAL A 58 4.55 1.20 0.61
N THR A 59 3.43 0.52 0.81
CA THR A 59 2.90 -0.45 -0.15
C THR A 59 1.77 0.23 -0.92
N PHE A 60 1.95 0.44 -2.21
CA PHE A 60 0.92 0.99 -3.09
C PHE A 60 0.19 -0.15 -3.79
N SER A 61 -1.12 -0.18 -3.67
CA SER A 61 -1.95 -1.28 -4.13
C SER A 61 -3.14 -0.81 -4.97
N THR A 62 -3.47 -1.61 -5.97
CA THR A 62 -4.58 -1.44 -6.90
C THR A 62 -4.93 -2.81 -7.46
N VAL A 63 -6.03 -2.91 -8.21
CA VAL A 63 -6.44 -4.17 -8.84
C VAL A 63 -5.41 -4.68 -9.85
N GLU A 64 -5.36 -6.00 -10.01
CA GLU A 64 -4.42 -6.72 -10.89
C GLU A 64 -4.45 -6.23 -12.34
N ASP A 65 -5.63 -5.94 -12.88
CA ASP A 65 -5.78 -5.40 -14.25
C ASP A 65 -5.02 -4.08 -14.44
N THR A 66 -5.06 -3.19 -13.44
CA THR A 66 -4.27 -1.96 -13.47
C THR A 66 -2.78 -2.24 -13.27
N GLY A 67 -2.44 -3.21 -12.42
CA GLY A 67 -1.07 -3.68 -12.25
C GLY A 67 -0.48 -4.19 -13.57
N HIS A 68 -1.26 -4.95 -14.35
CA HIS A 68 -0.88 -5.42 -15.67
C HIS A 68 -0.53 -4.26 -16.61
N ARG A 69 -1.42 -3.27 -16.71
CA ARG A 69 -1.18 -2.07 -17.53
C ARG A 69 0.04 -1.27 -17.06
N ILE A 70 0.30 -1.20 -15.76
CA ILE A 70 1.52 -0.57 -15.21
C ILE A 70 2.76 -1.35 -15.67
N ARG A 71 2.76 -2.69 -15.57
CA ARG A 71 3.89 -3.53 -15.98
C ARG A 71 4.16 -3.47 -17.48
N GLU A 72 3.11 -3.41 -18.30
CA GLU A 72 3.24 -3.27 -19.77
C GLU A 72 3.78 -1.90 -20.18
N SER A 73 3.33 -0.83 -19.52
CA SER A 73 3.72 0.54 -19.86
C SER A 73 5.10 0.93 -19.30
N ALA A 74 5.48 0.39 -18.15
CA ALA A 74 6.72 0.72 -17.48
C ALA A 74 7.84 -0.25 -17.90
N LYS A 75 8.67 0.17 -18.86
CA LYS A 75 10.06 -0.34 -19.00
C LYS A 75 10.93 -0.05 -17.76
N SER A 76 10.37 0.49 -16.67
CA SER A 76 11.07 1.11 -15.54
C SER A 76 10.52 0.65 -14.18
N ALA A 77 11.26 -0.24 -13.55
CA ALA A 77 11.62 -0.21 -12.11
C ALA A 77 10.52 -0.26 -11.01
N ALA A 78 9.24 -0.44 -11.33
CA ALA A 78 8.25 -0.88 -10.34
C ALA A 78 8.24 -2.41 -10.28
N ALA A 79 9.33 -3.00 -9.78
CA ALA A 79 9.37 -4.44 -9.53
C ALA A 79 8.35 -4.75 -8.43
N GLU A 80 7.24 -5.38 -8.81
CA GLU A 80 6.22 -5.86 -7.89
C GLU A 80 6.88 -6.64 -6.73
N GLY A 81 6.44 -6.34 -5.51
CA GLY A 81 7.00 -6.94 -4.30
C GLY A 81 8.36 -6.40 -3.84
N LYS A 82 9.10 -5.62 -4.65
CA LYS A 82 10.39 -5.02 -4.24
C LYS A 82 10.23 -3.55 -3.85
N PHE A 83 10.79 -3.20 -2.69
CA PHE A 83 10.89 -1.82 -2.26
C PHE A 83 11.94 -1.03 -3.06
N THR A 84 11.53 0.11 -3.59
CA THR A 84 12.36 1.11 -4.24
C THR A 84 12.53 2.31 -3.31
N PRO A 85 13.77 2.78 -3.04
CA PRO A 85 14.01 3.96 -2.21
C PRO A 85 13.35 5.23 -2.76
N VAL A 86 12.75 6.03 -1.88
CA VAL A 86 12.17 7.35 -2.18
C VAL A 86 12.44 8.26 -0.99
N GLY A 87 13.33 9.23 -1.13
CA GLY A 87 13.74 10.11 -0.02
C GLY A 87 14.27 9.30 1.17
N TYR A 88 13.71 9.53 2.36
CA TYR A 88 14.07 8.79 3.58
C TYR A 88 13.38 7.43 3.75
N GLY A 89 12.43 7.09 2.87
CA GLY A 89 11.65 5.85 2.95
C GLY A 89 11.69 5.06 1.64
N ARG A 90 10.66 4.24 1.43
CA ARG A 90 10.60 3.31 0.30
C ARG A 90 9.17 3.09 -0.19
N VAL A 91 9.01 2.81 -1.48
CA VAL A 91 7.73 2.45 -2.09
C VAL A 91 7.86 1.09 -2.76
N ARG A 92 6.85 0.23 -2.62
CA ARG A 92 6.65 -0.92 -3.50
C ARG A 92 5.24 -0.95 -4.07
N PHE A 93 5.04 -1.84 -5.02
CA PHE A 93 3.72 -2.19 -5.54
C PHE A 93 3.35 -3.61 -5.15
N GLU A 94 2.09 -3.81 -4.76
CA GLU A 94 1.44 -5.12 -4.64
C GLU A 94 0.02 -4.98 -5.19
N PHE A 95 -0.43 -5.93 -5.99
CA PHE A 95 -1.74 -5.87 -6.62
C PHE A 95 -2.69 -6.92 -6.01
N PHE A 96 -3.98 -6.69 -6.14
CA PHE A 96 -5.00 -7.60 -5.63
C PHE A 96 -6.03 -7.95 -6.70
N SER A 97 -6.63 -9.13 -6.59
CA SER A 97 -7.65 -9.57 -7.54
C SER A 97 -8.98 -8.85 -7.30
N ASP A 98 -9.68 -8.49 -8.37
CA ASP A 98 -11.09 -8.09 -8.34
C ASP A 98 -12.02 -9.26 -8.74
N GLY A 99 -11.47 -10.47 -8.91
CA GLY A 99 -12.18 -11.70 -9.26
C GLY A 99 -12.47 -11.85 -10.74
N TRP A 100 -12.03 -10.93 -11.58
CA TRP A 100 -12.14 -11.02 -13.04
C TRP A 100 -10.76 -11.13 -13.69
N GLU A 101 -10.70 -11.81 -14.82
CA GLU A 101 -9.48 -11.93 -15.62
C GLU A 101 -9.01 -10.57 -16.13
N VAL A 102 -7.72 -10.41 -16.42
CA VAL A 102 -7.19 -9.17 -17.00
C VAL A 102 -7.89 -8.89 -18.34
N GLY A 103 -8.32 -7.64 -18.55
CA GLY A 103 -9.03 -7.23 -19.77
C GLY A 103 -10.52 -7.61 -19.85
N ASP A 104 -11.14 -8.08 -18.76
CA ASP A 104 -12.57 -8.42 -18.73
C ASP A 104 -13.46 -7.26 -19.22
N PRO A 105 -14.33 -7.49 -20.22
CA PRO A 105 -15.12 -6.44 -20.86
C PRO A 105 -16.20 -5.84 -19.95
N ARG A 106 -16.45 -6.42 -18.78
CA ARG A 106 -17.44 -5.92 -17.81
C ARG A 106 -16.92 -4.75 -16.96
N ARG A 107 -15.60 -4.53 -16.86
CA ARG A 107 -15.00 -3.47 -16.03
C ARG A 107 -15.46 -2.04 -16.34
N PRO A 108 -15.74 -1.65 -17.60
CA PRO A 108 -16.24 -0.31 -17.90
C PRO A 108 -17.65 -0.04 -17.34
N ASP A 109 -18.45 -1.09 -17.08
CA ASP A 109 -19.76 -0.93 -16.45
C ASP A 109 -19.61 -0.77 -14.95
N LEU A 110 -19.62 0.48 -14.47
CA LEU A 110 -19.45 0.78 -13.04
C LEU A 110 -20.57 0.22 -12.15
N GLN A 111 -21.78 0.01 -12.68
CA GLN A 111 -22.88 -0.57 -11.89
C GLN A 111 -22.60 -2.04 -11.56
N LEU A 112 -21.99 -2.76 -12.51
CA LEU A 112 -21.57 -4.14 -12.31
C LEU A 112 -20.22 -4.22 -11.58
N TYR A 113 -19.30 -3.31 -11.88
CA TYR A 113 -17.94 -3.37 -11.38
C TYR A 113 -17.81 -2.97 -9.91
N MET A 114 -18.50 -1.93 -9.45
CA MET A 114 -18.34 -1.43 -8.08
C MET A 114 -18.76 -2.46 -7.01
N PRO A 115 -19.88 -3.20 -7.15
CA PRO A 115 -20.22 -4.27 -6.21
C PRO A 115 -19.22 -5.42 -6.21
N GLN A 116 -18.79 -5.87 -7.40
CA GLN A 116 -17.78 -6.93 -7.57
C GLN A 116 -16.46 -6.54 -6.90
N LEU A 117 -15.98 -5.33 -7.19
CA LEU A 117 -14.75 -4.79 -6.62
C LEU A 117 -14.85 -4.69 -5.09
N ARG A 118 -16.00 -4.30 -4.55
CA ARG A 118 -16.21 -4.29 -3.09
C ARG A 118 -16.15 -5.71 -2.53
N GLU A 119 -16.88 -6.65 -3.11
CA GLU A 119 -17.01 -8.01 -2.57
C GLU A 119 -15.66 -8.76 -2.56
N VAL A 120 -15.00 -8.83 -3.71
CA VAL A 120 -13.72 -9.54 -3.84
C VAL A 120 -12.58 -8.70 -3.28
N GLY A 121 -12.54 -7.40 -3.61
CA GLY A 121 -11.48 -6.50 -3.17
C GLY A 121 -11.39 -6.38 -1.65
N SER A 122 -12.52 -6.38 -0.92
CA SER A 122 -12.48 -6.35 0.56
C SER A 122 -11.77 -7.57 1.13
N ARG A 123 -12.03 -8.76 0.57
CA ARG A 123 -11.39 -10.01 0.99
C ARG A 123 -9.91 -10.02 0.65
N GLU A 124 -9.56 -9.59 -0.55
CA GLU A 124 -8.18 -9.58 -1.02
C GLU A 124 -7.31 -8.54 -0.32
N VAL A 125 -7.85 -7.36 -0.03
CA VAL A 125 -7.16 -6.32 0.78
C VAL A 125 -6.95 -6.81 2.22
N ALA A 126 -7.94 -7.47 2.82
CA ALA A 126 -7.76 -8.07 4.14
C ALA A 126 -6.68 -9.15 4.12
N ALA A 127 -6.65 -10.00 3.07
CA ALA A 127 -5.62 -11.00 2.90
C ALA A 127 -4.22 -10.36 2.69
N LEU A 128 -4.13 -9.29 1.91
CA LEU A 128 -2.91 -8.50 1.73
C LEU A 128 -2.37 -8.01 3.09
N ILE A 129 -3.21 -7.39 3.91
CA ILE A 129 -2.82 -6.88 5.23
C ILE A 129 -2.29 -8.01 6.12
N ARG A 130 -2.98 -9.16 6.17
CA ARG A 130 -2.54 -10.33 6.94
C ARG A 130 -1.17 -10.85 6.47
N ARG A 131 -0.99 -11.01 5.16
CA ARG A 131 0.29 -11.43 4.57
C ARG A 131 1.44 -10.49 4.94
N GLN A 132 1.19 -9.17 5.01
CA GLN A 132 2.22 -8.22 5.45
C GLN A 132 2.60 -8.43 6.92
N ALA A 133 1.63 -8.70 7.79
CA ALA A 133 1.90 -8.99 9.20
C ALA A 133 2.70 -10.31 9.37
N GLU A 134 2.32 -11.37 8.64
CA GLU A 134 3.03 -12.66 8.63
C GLU A 134 4.48 -12.55 8.16
N LEU A 135 4.74 -11.63 7.22
CA LEU A 135 6.09 -11.33 6.73
C LEU A 135 6.89 -10.38 7.64
N GLY A 136 6.43 -10.14 8.87
CA GLY A 136 7.13 -9.32 9.87
C GLY A 136 7.09 -7.81 9.57
N ARG A 137 6.17 -7.37 8.72
CA ARG A 137 6.03 -5.98 8.26
C ARG A 137 4.58 -5.50 8.36
N PRO A 138 3.98 -5.51 9.56
CA PRO A 138 2.56 -5.19 9.74
C PRO A 138 2.23 -3.78 9.20
N ILE A 139 1.03 -3.65 8.63
CA ILE A 139 0.51 -2.35 8.19
C ILE A 139 0.16 -1.50 9.42
N ALA A 140 0.77 -0.33 9.54
CA ALA A 140 0.54 0.63 10.61
C ALA A 140 -0.65 1.56 10.33
N SER A 141 -0.95 1.83 9.06
CA SER A 141 -2.13 2.60 8.64
C SER A 141 -2.51 2.33 7.19
N VAL A 142 -3.79 2.56 6.87
CA VAL A 142 -4.34 2.43 5.51
C VAL A 142 -4.79 3.80 5.00
N VAL A 143 -4.41 4.13 3.77
CA VAL A 143 -4.90 5.31 3.06
C VAL A 143 -5.66 4.83 1.83
N ASN A 144 -6.93 5.21 1.70
CA ASN A 144 -7.74 4.80 0.55
C ASN A 144 -8.06 5.96 -0.38
N ASN A 145 -8.28 5.62 -1.64
CA ASN A 145 -8.93 6.55 -2.54
C ASN A 145 -10.44 6.68 -2.18
N PRO A 146 -11.04 7.90 -2.22
CA PRO A 146 -12.44 8.13 -1.85
C PRO A 146 -13.48 7.31 -2.64
N PHE A 147 -13.14 6.83 -3.84
CA PHE A 147 -14.05 6.01 -4.66
C PHE A 147 -14.23 4.59 -4.13
N ILE A 148 -13.39 4.12 -3.21
CA ILE A 148 -13.46 2.78 -2.61
C ILE A 148 -13.53 2.87 -1.08
N PRO A 149 -14.60 3.45 -0.52
CA PRO A 149 -14.71 3.68 0.93
C PRO A 149 -14.72 2.38 1.74
N TRP A 150 -15.10 1.26 1.14
CA TRP A 150 -15.10 -0.07 1.77
C TRP A 150 -13.70 -0.51 2.25
N VAL A 151 -12.62 0.09 1.75
CA VAL A 151 -11.26 -0.17 2.26
C VAL A 151 -11.13 0.27 3.73
N MET A 152 -11.81 1.35 4.12
CA MET A 152 -11.83 1.81 5.52
C MET A 152 -12.56 0.82 6.43
N ASP A 153 -13.64 0.20 5.93
CA ASP A 153 -14.37 -0.85 6.67
C ASP A 153 -13.45 -2.04 6.96
N VAL A 154 -12.64 -2.44 5.97
CA VAL A 154 -11.63 -3.50 6.13
C VAL A 154 -10.58 -3.12 7.17
N ALA A 155 -10.00 -1.92 7.07
CA ALA A 155 -8.98 -1.45 8.02
C ALA A 155 -9.53 -1.35 9.45
N THR A 156 -10.72 -0.78 9.60
CA THR A 156 -11.41 -0.64 10.90
C THR A 156 -11.72 -2.01 11.50
N GLY A 157 -12.23 -2.96 10.70
CA GLY A 157 -12.48 -4.34 11.14
C GLY A 157 -11.22 -5.10 11.58
N MET A 158 -10.04 -4.63 11.17
CA MET A 158 -8.73 -5.16 11.59
C MET A 158 -8.04 -4.32 12.67
N GLY A 159 -8.69 -3.28 13.19
CA GLY A 159 -8.13 -2.39 14.21
C GLY A 159 -6.97 -1.51 13.72
N ILE A 160 -6.90 -1.24 12.41
CA ILE A 160 -5.83 -0.45 11.79
C ILE A 160 -6.34 0.98 11.54
N PRO A 161 -5.60 2.02 11.95
CA PRO A 161 -5.94 3.40 11.62
C PRO A 161 -6.08 3.64 10.11
N CYS A 162 -7.10 4.39 9.69
CA CYS A 162 -7.31 4.71 8.28
C CYS A 162 -7.75 6.16 8.04
N GLY A 163 -7.46 6.70 6.84
CA GLY A 163 -7.86 8.04 6.42
C GLY A 163 -7.57 8.37 4.96
#